data_AF-A0A550CNT3-F1
#
_entry.id   AF-A0A550CNT3-F1
#
_cell.length_a   1.000
_cell.length_b   1.000
_cell.length_c   1.000
_cell.angle_alpha   90.00
_cell.angle_beta   90.00
_cell.angle_gamma   90.00
#
_symmetry.space_group_name_H-M   'P 1'
#
loop_
_entity.id
_entity.type
_entity.pdbx_description
1 polymer ?
#
loop_
_entity_poly.entity_id
_entity_poly.type
_entity_poly.pdbx_seq_one_letter_code
_entity_poly.pdbx_strand_id
1 'polypeptide(L)'
;MNLPENAEKDLWFPDGNVIIRAGERLCRVYKGFLTSQSPVLADMFSIPQPPDAQTIDGLPVVVFPDAPEEVLHWLKAMLSPESFEVYPVKIEMRKLFAVLRLSHKYDVQYLRQRALYHLSTDLLTELETTFPLAGYPQDSSVLNGSYLQYHEFLLDVVPLAREVDAAWLLPPALHY
;
A
#
# COMPACT_ATOMS: atom_id res chain seq x y z
N MET A 1 -20.30 1.78 23.86
CA MET A 1 -19.37 0.66 23.63
C MET A 1 -17.97 1.25 23.74
N ASN A 2 -17.15 0.79 24.68
CA ASN A 2 -15.80 1.34 24.87
C ASN A 2 -14.90 0.80 23.76
N LEU A 3 -14.20 1.69 23.07
CA LEU A 3 -13.23 1.32 22.04
C LEU A 3 -12.01 0.66 22.71
N PRO A 4 -11.51 -0.48 22.21
CA PRO A 4 -10.24 -1.03 22.68
C PRO A 4 -9.12 -0.01 22.53
N GLU A 5 -8.16 -0.02 23.47
CA GLU A 5 -7.05 0.96 23.47
C GLU A 5 -6.21 0.92 22.19
N ASN A 6 -6.04 -0.27 21.62
CA ASN A 6 -5.27 -0.53 20.42
C ASN A 6 -6.08 -0.47 19.11
N ALA A 7 -7.34 -0.05 19.17
CA ALA A 7 -8.18 0.10 17.99
C ALA A 7 -7.68 1.21 17.04
N GLU A 8 -7.70 0.96 15.75
CA GLU A 8 -7.54 1.99 14.73
C GLU A 8 -8.88 2.68 14.50
N LYS A 9 -8.98 3.94 14.95
CA LYS A 9 -10.24 4.71 14.93
C LYS A 9 -10.84 4.81 13.53
N ASP A 10 -10.01 5.05 12.52
CA ASP A 10 -10.44 5.19 11.12
C ASP A 10 -10.85 3.86 10.48
N LEU A 11 -10.56 2.74 11.13
CA LEU A 11 -10.89 1.38 10.68
C LEU A 11 -11.73 0.63 11.73
N TRP A 12 -12.45 1.36 12.57
CA TRP A 12 -13.34 0.79 13.58
C TRP A 12 -14.80 1.08 13.26
N PHE A 13 -15.39 0.22 12.43
CA PHE A 13 -16.78 0.34 12.01
C PHE A 13 -17.71 -0.37 13.02
N PRO A 14 -18.69 0.34 13.63
CA PRO A 14 -19.56 -0.23 14.67
C PRO A 14 -20.36 -1.46 14.24
N ASP A 15 -20.67 -1.56 12.95
CA ASP A 15 -21.39 -2.66 12.30
C ASP A 15 -20.45 -3.63 11.56
N GLY A 16 -19.13 -3.44 11.68
CA GLY A 16 -18.15 -4.38 11.16
C GLY A 16 -18.31 -5.76 11.79
N ASN A 17 -18.02 -6.80 11.01
CA ASN A 17 -18.31 -8.20 11.33
C ASN A 17 -17.06 -9.10 11.35
N VAL A 18 -15.88 -8.51 11.22
CA VAL A 18 -14.59 -9.18 11.42
C VAL A 18 -13.61 -8.22 12.07
N ILE A 19 -12.74 -8.74 12.92
CA ILE A 19 -11.60 -8.00 13.47
C ILE A 19 -10.35 -8.41 12.69
N ILE A 20 -9.68 -7.46 12.06
CA ILE A 20 -8.33 -7.64 11.54
C ILE A 20 -7.34 -7.19 12.61
N ARG A 21 -6.38 -8.06 12.92
CA ARG A 21 -5.22 -7.73 13.75
C ARG A 21 -4.00 -7.55 12.87
N ALA A 22 -3.40 -6.37 12.93
CA ALA A 22 -2.14 -6.03 12.25
C ALA A 22 -1.11 -5.63 13.31
N GLY A 23 -0.21 -6.56 13.65
CA GLY A 23 0.60 -6.45 14.87
C GLY A 23 -0.29 -6.30 16.11
N GLU A 24 -0.09 -5.22 16.88
CA GLU A 24 -0.92 -4.92 18.04
C GLU A 24 -2.20 -4.13 17.70
N ARG A 25 -2.35 -3.64 16.47
CA ARG A 25 -3.47 -2.77 16.08
C ARG A 25 -4.69 -3.59 15.68
N LEU A 26 -5.88 -3.16 16.12
CA LEU A 26 -7.15 -3.80 15.80
C LEU A 26 -8.01 -2.95 14.89
N CYS A 27 -8.54 -3.55 13.83
CA CYS A 27 -9.46 -2.93 12.89
C CYS A 27 -10.75 -3.74 12.88
N ARG A 28 -11.89 -3.09 13.07
CA ARG A 28 -13.21 -3.73 12.97
C ARG A 28 -13.83 -3.35 11.64
N VAL A 29 -13.86 -4.28 10.68
CA VAL A 29 -14.16 -4.01 9.27
C VAL A 29 -15.18 -5.03 8.71
N TYR A 30 -15.43 -4.96 7.40
CA TYR A 30 -16.45 -5.78 6.73
C TYR A 30 -15.82 -6.92 5.93
N LYS A 31 -15.98 -8.16 6.41
CA LYS A 31 -15.50 -9.37 5.72
C LYS A 31 -16.02 -9.44 4.28
N GLY A 32 -17.33 -9.23 4.08
CA GLY A 32 -17.96 -9.31 2.76
C GLY A 32 -17.38 -8.31 1.75
N PHE A 33 -17.06 -7.11 2.21
CA PHE A 33 -16.43 -6.10 1.34
C PHE A 33 -15.00 -6.52 0.98
N LEU A 34 -14.18 -6.92 1.95
CA LEU A 34 -12.80 -7.33 1.67
C LEU A 34 -12.73 -8.52 0.72
N THR A 35 -13.58 -9.53 0.92
CA THR A 35 -13.68 -10.70 0.03
C THR A 35 -14.20 -10.37 -1.37
N SER A 36 -15.01 -9.32 -1.53
CA SER A 36 -15.46 -8.90 -2.87
C SER A 36 -14.40 -8.16 -3.66
N GLN A 37 -13.41 -7.56 -2.98
CA GLN A 37 -12.30 -6.84 -3.60
C GLN A 37 -11.06 -7.71 -3.82
N SER A 38 -10.96 -8.86 -3.17
CA SER A 38 -9.78 -9.71 -3.17
C SER A 38 -10.15 -11.19 -3.17
N PRO A 39 -9.81 -11.94 -4.24
CA PRO A 39 -10.00 -13.40 -4.26
C PRO A 39 -9.10 -14.10 -3.22
N VAL A 40 -7.89 -13.60 -2.99
CA VAL A 40 -6.98 -14.14 -1.96
C VAL A 40 -7.60 -14.03 -0.57
N LEU A 41 -8.23 -12.91 -0.24
CA LEU A 41 -8.95 -12.74 1.02
C LEU A 41 -10.21 -13.62 1.05
N ALA A 42 -10.94 -13.76 -0.06
CA ALA A 42 -12.09 -14.68 -0.15
C ALA A 42 -11.69 -16.10 0.23
N ASP A 43 -10.61 -16.61 -0.35
CA ASP A 43 -10.06 -17.92 -0.03
C ASP A 43 -9.61 -17.99 1.43
N MET A 44 -8.83 -17.01 1.90
CA MET A 44 -8.34 -16.96 3.29
C MET A 44 -9.48 -16.99 4.31
N PHE A 45 -10.55 -16.22 4.08
CA PHE A 45 -11.69 -16.16 4.99
C PHE A 45 -12.68 -17.33 4.83
N SER A 46 -12.51 -18.19 3.81
CA SER A 46 -13.31 -19.41 3.61
C SER A 46 -12.81 -20.57 4.47
N ILE A 47 -11.54 -20.53 4.88
CA ILE A 47 -10.91 -21.58 5.68
C ILE A 47 -11.61 -21.65 7.05
N PRO A 48 -12.18 -22.81 7.41
CA PRO A 48 -12.78 -23.01 8.72
C PRO A 48 -11.78 -22.72 9.83
N GLN A 49 -12.13 -21.79 10.72
CA GLN A 49 -11.30 -21.49 11.89
C GLN A 49 -11.47 -22.59 12.93
N PRO A 50 -10.42 -22.93 13.70
CA PRO A 50 -10.52 -23.95 14.73
C PRO A 50 -11.49 -23.49 15.85
N PRO A 51 -12.05 -24.42 16.65
CA PRO A 51 -13.05 -24.07 17.67
C PRO A 51 -12.55 -23.08 18.74
N ASP A 52 -11.24 -23.01 18.95
CA ASP A 52 -10.55 -22.13 19.89
C ASP A 52 -10.01 -20.84 19.22
N ALA A 53 -10.46 -20.54 18.01
CA ALA A 53 -10.07 -19.32 17.30
C ALA A 53 -10.40 -18.08 18.14
N GLN A 54 -9.45 -17.14 18.13
CA GLN A 54 -9.56 -15.91 18.90
C GLN A 54 -10.76 -15.07 18.43
N THR A 55 -11.55 -14.61 19.40
CA THR A 55 -12.66 -13.68 19.17
C THR A 55 -12.55 -12.44 20.04
N ILE A 56 -13.01 -11.30 19.55
CA ILE A 56 -13.18 -10.06 20.31
C ILE A 56 -14.63 -9.60 20.12
N ASP A 57 -15.35 -9.37 21.22
CA ASP A 57 -16.79 -9.06 21.21
C ASP A 57 -17.63 -10.05 20.39
N GLY A 58 -17.25 -11.33 20.42
CA GLY A 58 -17.90 -12.40 19.64
C GLY A 58 -17.60 -12.38 18.13
N LEU A 59 -16.76 -11.45 17.66
CA LEU A 59 -16.32 -11.38 16.27
C LEU A 59 -15.01 -12.15 16.06
N PRO A 60 -14.86 -12.86 14.94
CA PRO A 60 -13.62 -13.57 14.63
C PRO A 60 -12.46 -12.58 14.43
N VAL A 61 -11.30 -12.91 15.02
CA VAL A 61 -10.05 -12.17 14.81
C VAL A 61 -9.23 -12.89 13.74
N VAL A 62 -8.83 -12.14 12.70
CA VAL A 62 -7.94 -12.61 11.64
C VAL A 62 -6.65 -11.81 11.67
N VAL A 63 -5.54 -12.52 11.79
CA VAL A 63 -4.21 -11.92 11.92
C VAL A 63 -3.58 -11.78 10.55
N PHE A 64 -3.20 -10.55 10.20
CA PHE A 64 -2.40 -10.29 9.01
C PHE A 64 -0.92 -10.36 9.38
N PRO A 65 -0.10 -11.15 8.66
CA PRO A 65 1.33 -11.30 8.97
C PRO A 65 2.18 -10.13 8.48
N ASP A 66 1.59 -9.20 7.71
CA ASP A 66 2.25 -8.05 7.11
C ASP A 66 2.57 -6.95 8.13
N ALA A 67 3.42 -6.01 7.70
CA ALA A 67 3.80 -4.88 8.51
C ALA A 67 2.55 -4.08 8.94
N PRO A 68 2.39 -3.75 10.25
CA PRO A 68 1.16 -3.13 10.75
C PRO A 68 0.76 -1.86 9.99
N GLU A 69 1.71 -0.93 9.77
CA GLU A 69 1.43 0.32 9.05
C GLU A 69 0.99 0.09 7.60
N GLU A 70 1.56 -0.91 6.92
CA GLU A 70 1.19 -1.22 5.54
C GLU A 70 -0.26 -1.72 5.46
N VAL A 71 -0.64 -2.63 6.37
CA VAL A 71 -2.02 -3.15 6.46
C VAL A 71 -2.99 -2.01 6.72
N LEU A 72 -2.66 -1.07 7.62
CA LEU A 72 -3.53 0.06 7.91
C LEU A 72 -3.69 0.98 6.70
N HIS A 73 -2.61 1.33 6.01
CA HIS A 73 -2.68 2.14 4.78
C HIS A 73 -3.51 1.47 3.70
N TRP A 74 -3.32 0.17 3.49
CA TRP A 74 -4.04 -0.60 2.50
C TRP A 74 -5.52 -0.79 2.83
N LEU A 75 -5.87 -1.11 4.09
CA LEU A 75 -7.26 -1.18 4.52
C LEU A 75 -7.96 0.17 4.41
N LYS A 76 -7.30 1.27 4.78
CA LYS A 76 -7.84 2.63 4.57
C LYS A 76 -8.09 2.87 3.09
N ALA A 77 -7.13 2.51 2.21
CA ALA A 77 -7.29 2.67 0.75
C ALA A 77 -8.49 1.90 0.18
N MET A 78 -8.84 0.75 0.78
CA MET A 78 -10.01 -0.03 0.38
C MET A 78 -11.33 0.55 0.91
N LEU A 79 -11.36 0.97 2.17
CA LEU A 79 -12.59 1.30 2.90
C LEU A 79 -12.92 2.80 2.93
N SER A 80 -11.95 3.65 2.62
CA SER A 80 -12.09 5.11 2.63
C SER A 80 -11.55 5.69 1.31
N PRO A 81 -12.43 6.06 0.36
CA PRO A 81 -12.03 6.55 -0.96
C PRO A 81 -11.05 7.73 -0.92
N GLU A 82 -11.23 8.63 0.04
CA GLU A 82 -10.41 9.82 0.29
C GLU A 82 -8.99 9.50 0.73
N SER A 83 -8.75 8.28 1.24
CA SER A 83 -7.43 7.93 1.72
C SER A 83 -6.48 7.59 0.57
N PHE A 84 -6.96 7.16 -0.59
CA PHE A 84 -6.08 6.78 -1.70
C PHE A 84 -6.69 7.22 -3.03
N GLU A 85 -6.72 8.53 -3.21
CA GLU A 85 -7.33 9.18 -4.37
C GLU A 85 -6.59 8.87 -5.68
N VAL A 86 -7.29 9.13 -6.78
CA VAL A 86 -6.71 9.02 -8.12
C VAL A 86 -5.74 10.17 -8.38
N TYR A 87 -4.75 9.94 -9.24
CA TYR A 87 -3.90 10.99 -9.77
C TYR A 87 -4.75 12.13 -10.37
N PRO A 88 -4.41 13.41 -10.19
CA PRO A 88 -3.12 13.97 -9.76
C PRO A 88 -2.93 14.20 -8.27
N VAL A 89 -3.83 13.71 -7.41
CA VAL A 89 -3.68 13.90 -5.96
C VAL A 89 -2.40 13.22 -5.48
N LYS A 90 -1.49 13.98 -4.87
CA LYS A 90 -0.21 13.45 -4.39
C LYS A 90 -0.44 12.49 -3.22
N ILE A 91 0.20 11.33 -3.30
CA ILE A 91 0.17 10.31 -2.27
C ILE A 91 1.56 10.20 -1.65
N GLU A 92 1.62 10.12 -0.32
CA GLU A 92 2.87 9.87 0.39
C GLU A 92 3.51 8.55 -0.06
N MET A 93 4.82 8.55 -0.31
CA MET A 93 5.55 7.40 -0.87
C MET A 93 5.38 6.12 -0.04
N ARG A 94 5.46 6.19 1.29
CA ARG A 94 5.28 5.03 2.18
C ARG A 94 3.90 4.40 2.02
N LYS A 95 2.86 5.24 1.93
CA LYS A 95 1.48 4.82 1.69
C LYS A 95 1.31 4.23 0.30
N LEU A 96 1.90 4.84 -0.72
CA LEU A 96 1.89 4.33 -2.09
C LEU A 96 2.49 2.92 -2.16
N PHE A 97 3.64 2.73 -1.49
CA PHE A 97 4.37 1.47 -1.46
C PHE A 97 3.57 0.39 -0.73
N ALA A 98 3.06 0.70 0.46
CA ALA A 98 2.20 -0.19 1.24
C ALA A 98 0.99 -0.67 0.42
N VAL A 99 0.27 0.28 -0.21
CA VAL A 99 -0.91 -0.04 -1.01
C VAL A 99 -0.52 -0.88 -2.22
N LEU A 100 0.56 -0.55 -2.93
CA LEU A 100 1.02 -1.31 -4.10
C LEU A 100 1.39 -2.76 -3.72
N ARG A 101 2.22 -2.92 -2.69
CA ARG A 101 2.70 -4.20 -2.18
C ARG A 101 1.54 -5.11 -1.77
N LEU A 102 0.67 -4.65 -0.88
CA LEU A 102 -0.43 -5.46 -0.39
C LEU A 102 -1.52 -5.68 -1.43
N SER A 103 -1.75 -4.73 -2.33
CA SER A 103 -2.70 -4.94 -3.45
C SER A 103 -2.18 -5.96 -4.46
N HIS A 104 -0.87 -6.08 -4.63
CA HIS A 104 -0.29 -7.18 -5.40
C HIS A 104 -0.42 -8.51 -4.65
N LYS A 105 0.00 -8.57 -3.38
CA LYS A 105 -0.03 -9.79 -2.55
C LYS A 105 -1.44 -10.37 -2.40
N TYR A 106 -2.43 -9.51 -2.16
CA TYR A 106 -3.81 -9.91 -1.93
C TYR A 106 -4.69 -9.74 -3.18
N ASP A 107 -4.10 -9.49 -4.36
CA ASP A 107 -4.83 -9.42 -5.62
C ASP A 107 -6.01 -8.41 -5.62
N VAL A 108 -5.77 -7.20 -5.10
CA VAL A 108 -6.71 -6.06 -5.17
C VAL A 108 -6.38 -5.23 -6.41
N GLN A 109 -6.87 -5.69 -7.56
CA GLN A 109 -6.45 -5.20 -8.88
C GLN A 109 -6.63 -3.69 -9.09
N TYR A 110 -7.76 -3.11 -8.66
CA TYR A 110 -8.02 -1.69 -8.88
C TYR A 110 -7.05 -0.78 -8.11
N LEU A 111 -6.67 -1.15 -6.88
CA LEU A 111 -5.66 -0.42 -6.10
C LEU A 111 -4.27 -0.64 -6.66
N ARG A 112 -3.94 -1.87 -7.09
CA ARG A 112 -2.66 -2.17 -7.75
C ARG A 112 -2.47 -1.29 -8.99
N GLN A 113 -3.46 -1.24 -9.87
CA GLN A 113 -3.41 -0.42 -11.09
C GLN A 113 -3.26 1.08 -10.76
N ARG A 114 -4.05 1.58 -9.80
CA ARG A 114 -3.97 2.98 -9.37
C ARG A 114 -2.60 3.32 -8.79
N ALA A 115 -2.04 2.45 -7.95
CA ALA A 115 -0.74 2.65 -7.35
C ALA A 115 0.39 2.59 -8.39
N LEU A 116 0.32 1.66 -9.35
CA LEU A 116 1.27 1.62 -10.47
C LEU A 116 1.21 2.91 -11.32
N TYR A 117 0.02 3.46 -11.54
CA TYR A 117 -0.14 4.70 -12.28
C TYR A 117 0.52 5.89 -11.57
N HIS A 118 0.28 6.04 -10.26
CA HIS A 118 0.98 7.02 -9.42
C HIS A 118 2.49 6.85 -9.51
N LEU A 119 2.99 5.63 -9.26
CA LEU A 119 4.42 5.34 -9.27
C LEU A 119 5.08 5.63 -10.63
N SER A 120 4.42 5.26 -11.73
CA SER A 120 4.92 5.53 -13.08
C SER A 120 5.02 7.03 -13.39
N THR A 121 4.05 7.81 -12.88
CA THR A 121 4.01 9.25 -13.11
C THR A 121 5.03 9.98 -12.24
N ASP A 122 5.19 9.57 -10.99
CA ASP A 122 6.22 10.11 -10.10
C ASP A 122 7.62 9.79 -10.62
N LEU A 123 7.85 8.57 -11.14
CA LEU A 123 9.12 8.20 -11.77
C LEU A 123 9.42 9.06 -13.01
N LEU A 124 8.43 9.28 -13.89
CA LEU A 124 8.59 10.15 -15.06
C LEU A 124 8.87 11.59 -14.63
N THR A 125 8.15 12.09 -13.63
CA THR A 125 8.34 13.44 -13.11
C THR A 125 9.74 13.60 -12.55
N GLU A 126 10.22 12.66 -11.72
CA GLU A 126 11.57 12.75 -11.14
C GLU A 126 12.69 12.55 -12.17
N LEU A 127 12.42 11.82 -13.25
CA LEU A 127 13.35 11.76 -14.38
C LEU A 127 13.44 13.11 -15.08
N GLU A 128 12.32 13.78 -15.32
CA GLU A 128 12.27 15.10 -15.97
C GLU A 128 12.90 16.21 -15.11
N THR A 129 12.73 16.16 -13.78
CA THR A 129 13.39 17.10 -12.85
C THR A 129 14.90 16.89 -12.80
N THR A 130 15.36 15.63 -12.82
CA THR A 130 16.78 15.28 -12.70
C THR A 130 17.54 15.46 -14.02
N PHE A 131 16.89 15.16 -15.15
CA PHE A 131 17.48 15.21 -16.49
C PHE A 131 16.67 16.11 -17.44
N PRO A 132 16.62 17.43 -17.20
CA PRO A 132 15.84 18.33 -18.03
C PRO A 132 16.40 18.39 -19.46
N LEU A 133 15.58 18.02 -20.44
CA LEU A 133 15.93 18.10 -21.87
C LEU A 133 16.27 19.53 -22.33
N ALA A 134 15.83 20.55 -21.57
CA ALA A 134 16.01 21.97 -21.87
C ALA A 134 17.40 22.54 -21.49
N GLY A 135 18.32 21.71 -20.97
CA GLY A 135 19.70 22.09 -20.72
C GLY A 135 20.16 21.75 -19.30
N TYR A 136 21.41 21.28 -19.19
CA TYR A 136 22.02 20.97 -17.89
C TYR A 136 22.25 22.25 -17.07
N PRO A 137 21.82 22.31 -15.79
CA PRO A 137 22.17 23.41 -14.91
C PRO A 137 23.70 23.60 -14.85
N GLN A 138 24.18 24.83 -14.98
CA GLN A 138 25.62 25.13 -14.91
C GLN A 138 26.19 25.00 -13.48
N ASP A 139 25.32 24.91 -12.46
CA ASP A 139 25.71 24.76 -11.06
C ASP A 139 25.86 23.27 -10.69
N SER A 140 27.10 22.85 -10.44
CA SER A 140 27.44 21.49 -10.03
C SER A 140 26.80 21.06 -8.70
N SER A 141 26.52 22.00 -7.79
CA SER A 141 25.92 21.67 -6.49
C SER A 141 24.44 21.26 -6.63
N VAL A 142 23.70 21.97 -7.48
CA VAL A 142 22.30 21.67 -7.81
C VAL A 142 22.19 20.32 -8.52
N LEU A 143 23.07 20.07 -9.50
CA LEU A 143 23.16 18.78 -10.17
C LEU A 143 23.35 17.63 -9.18
N ASN A 144 24.37 17.71 -8.32
CA ASN A 144 24.67 16.66 -7.34
C ASN A 144 23.49 16.38 -6.39
N GLY A 145 22.77 17.42 -5.97
CA GLY A 145 21.56 17.27 -5.16
C GLY A 145 20.46 16.47 -5.85
N SER A 146 20.13 16.82 -7.11
CA SER A 146 19.12 16.12 -7.90
C SER A 146 19.47 14.65 -8.16
N TYR A 147 20.74 14.36 -8.47
CA TYR A 147 21.21 12.98 -8.66
C TYR A 147 21.10 12.13 -7.40
N LEU A 148 21.47 12.68 -6.24
CA LEU A 148 21.36 11.98 -4.96
C LEU A 148 19.90 11.67 -4.62
N GLN A 149 19.00 12.65 -4.77
CA GLN A 149 17.57 12.46 -4.53
C GLN A 149 16.97 11.39 -5.47
N TYR A 150 17.29 11.43 -6.76
CA TYR A 150 16.84 10.42 -7.72
C TYR A 150 17.39 9.03 -7.39
N HIS A 151 18.64 8.94 -6.96
CA HIS A 151 19.25 7.68 -6.56
C HIS A 151 18.60 7.11 -5.28
N GLU A 152 18.37 7.93 -4.26
CA GLU A 152 17.63 7.53 -3.04
C GLU A 152 16.23 7.04 -3.38
N PHE A 153 15.52 7.74 -4.26
CA PHE A 153 14.22 7.31 -4.76
C PHE A 153 14.29 5.95 -5.46
N LEU A 154 15.28 5.72 -6.33
CA LEU A 154 15.44 4.44 -7.02
C LEU A 154 15.81 3.28 -6.07
N LEU A 155 16.56 3.53 -4.99
CA LEU A 155 16.87 2.50 -3.99
C LEU A 155 15.62 1.92 -3.34
N ASP A 156 14.57 2.74 -3.22
CA ASP A 156 13.28 2.37 -2.65
C ASP A 156 12.35 1.75 -3.71
N VAL A 157 12.33 2.31 -4.94
CA VAL A 157 11.44 1.86 -6.02
C VAL A 157 11.87 0.55 -6.65
N VAL A 158 13.17 0.32 -6.86
CA VAL A 158 13.66 -0.89 -7.56
C VAL A 158 13.28 -2.19 -6.83
N PRO A 159 13.49 -2.33 -5.51
CA PRO A 159 13.07 -3.51 -4.77
C PRO A 159 11.55 -3.73 -4.85
N LEU A 160 10.77 -2.66 -4.70
CA LEU A 160 9.31 -2.73 -4.77
C LEU A 160 8.84 -3.16 -6.16
N ALA A 161 9.38 -2.57 -7.23
CA ALA A 161 9.01 -2.90 -8.60
C ALA A 161 9.31 -4.37 -8.93
N ARG A 162 10.41 -4.93 -8.38
CA ARG A 162 10.73 -6.35 -8.48
C ARG A 162 9.76 -7.21 -7.66
N GLU A 163 9.44 -6.78 -6.45
CA GLU A 163 8.50 -7.47 -5.55
C GLU A 163 7.09 -7.59 -6.14
N VAL A 164 6.62 -6.59 -6.88
CA VAL A 164 5.26 -6.55 -7.43
C VAL A 164 5.13 -6.93 -8.91
N ASP A 165 6.15 -7.59 -9.45
CA ASP A 165 6.25 -7.98 -10.87
C ASP A 165 6.03 -6.80 -11.83
N ALA A 166 6.55 -5.63 -11.47
CA ALA A 166 6.43 -4.38 -12.23
C ALA A 166 7.80 -3.86 -12.70
N ALA A 167 8.76 -4.76 -12.94
CA ALA A 167 10.10 -4.40 -13.43
C ALA A 167 10.06 -3.58 -14.72
N TRP A 168 9.01 -3.71 -15.54
CA TRP A 168 8.78 -2.89 -16.73
C TRP A 168 8.70 -1.37 -16.46
N LEU A 169 8.47 -0.95 -15.20
CA LEU A 169 8.57 0.45 -14.79
C LEU A 169 10.00 0.96 -14.71
N LEU A 170 10.98 0.08 -14.51
CA LEU A 170 12.36 0.48 -14.29
C LEU A 170 13.04 0.83 -15.62
N PRO A 171 13.95 1.83 -15.64
CA PRO A 171 14.84 2.05 -16.76
C PRO A 171 15.54 0.76 -17.22
N PRO A 172 15.70 0.50 -18.54
CA PRO A 172 16.32 -0.72 -19.09
C PRO A 172 17.67 -1.11 -18.47
N ALA A 173 18.44 -0.13 -17.98
CA ALA A 173 19.73 -0.34 -17.32
C ALA A 173 19.64 -1.06 -15.96
N LEU A 174 18.46 -1.14 -15.34
CA LEU A 174 18.23 -1.71 -14.00
C LEU A 174 17.61 -3.13 -14.03
N HIS A 175 17.48 -3.71 -15.22
CA HIS A 175 16.90 -5.05 -15.44
C HIS A 175 17.92 -6.20 -15.33
N TYR A 176 19.20 -5.90 -15.13
CA TYR A 176 20.29 -6.88 -15.01
C TYR A 176 20.73 -7.11 -13.56
#